data_AF-A0A074WY41-F1
#
_entry.id   AF-A0A074WY41-F1
#
_cell.length_a   1.000
_cell.length_b   1.000
_cell.length_c   1.000
_cell.angle_alpha   90.00
_cell.angle_beta   90.00
_cell.angle_gamma   90.00
#
_symmetry.space_group_name_H-M   'P 1'
#
loop_
_entity.id
_entity.type
_entity.pdbx_description
1 polymer ?
#
loop_
_entity_poly.entity_id
_entity_poly.type
_entity_poly.pdbx_seq_one_letter_code
_entity_poly.pdbx_strand_id
1 'polypeptide(L)'
;MHVTGPLALSLFSVSALAAPPHLEARKGAAPVGGPATAKVTIYSSYTCAAPGTAPPTDGSAGTATSFTISEGTCTIPTAGLMFGGAISATLSTTPKTGTVGCYILGHSQQGCGITLTNNLYGWPFNGIAAGNSVGCGNAPAGTSWGAFEVLCV
;
A
#
# COMPACT_ATOMS: atom_id res chain seq x y z
N MET A 1 5.25 47.13 -41.00
CA MET A 1 5.42 45.72 -40.59
C MET A 1 5.47 45.68 -39.09
N HIS A 2 4.46 45.12 -38.41
CA HIS A 2 4.52 44.51 -37.08
C HIS A 2 3.21 43.72 -36.90
N VAL A 3 3.33 42.57 -36.25
CA VAL A 3 2.64 41.31 -36.53
C VAL A 3 1.34 41.15 -35.74
N THR A 4 0.32 40.59 -36.40
CA THR A 4 -0.89 39.97 -35.84
C THR A 4 -0.54 38.69 -35.09
N GLY A 5 -1.03 38.50 -33.85
CA GLY A 5 -0.95 37.20 -33.16
C GLY A 5 -1.63 37.20 -31.78
N PRO A 6 -2.66 36.36 -31.54
CA PRO A 6 -3.43 36.34 -30.30
C PRO A 6 -2.70 35.50 -29.24
N LEU A 7 -2.61 36.00 -28.00
CA LEU A 7 -2.17 35.17 -26.87
C LEU A 7 -3.40 34.72 -26.09
N ALA A 8 -3.71 33.46 -26.32
CA ALA A 8 -4.82 32.70 -25.78
C ALA A 8 -4.82 32.68 -24.24
N LEU A 9 -6.02 32.73 -23.68
CA LEU A 9 -6.31 32.34 -22.30
C LEU A 9 -5.76 30.92 -22.05
N SER A 10 -4.84 30.76 -21.10
CA SER A 10 -4.61 29.49 -20.44
C SER A 10 -5.11 29.59 -18.99
N LEU A 11 -6.40 29.32 -18.80
CA LEU A 11 -6.95 28.91 -17.51
C LEU A 11 -6.35 27.53 -17.17
N PHE A 12 -5.19 27.52 -16.53
CA PHE A 12 -4.69 26.30 -15.88
C PHE A 12 -5.50 26.10 -14.60
N SER A 13 -6.68 25.51 -14.75
CA SER A 13 -7.44 24.94 -13.65
C SER A 13 -6.63 23.76 -13.11
N VAL A 14 -5.77 24.02 -12.12
CA VAL A 14 -5.22 22.97 -11.27
C VAL A 14 -6.41 22.35 -10.56
N SER A 15 -6.91 21.26 -11.14
CA SER A 15 -7.74 20.32 -10.44
C SER A 15 -6.81 19.72 -9.39
N ALA A 16 -6.75 20.34 -8.22
CA ALA A 16 -6.30 19.64 -7.04
C ALA A 16 -7.18 18.40 -6.99
N LEU A 17 -6.63 17.23 -7.33
CA LEU A 17 -7.20 15.98 -6.85
C LEU A 17 -7.14 16.15 -5.34
N ALA A 18 -8.26 16.59 -4.76
CA ALA A 18 -8.49 16.53 -3.35
C ALA A 18 -8.05 15.12 -2.97
N ALA A 19 -7.05 15.03 -2.09
CA ALA A 19 -6.74 13.77 -1.44
C ALA A 19 -8.09 13.19 -1.03
N PRO A 20 -8.42 11.94 -1.45
CA PRO A 20 -9.75 11.40 -1.19
C PRO A 20 -10.05 11.62 0.31
N PRO A 21 -11.29 12.03 0.66
CA PRO A 21 -11.66 12.46 2.03
C PRO A 21 -11.49 11.38 3.11
N HIS A 22 -10.88 10.26 2.76
CA HIS A 22 -10.66 9.07 3.53
C HIS A 22 -9.51 9.17 4.56
N LEU A 23 -8.68 10.22 4.49
CA LEU A 23 -7.66 10.48 5.51
C LEU A 23 -8.30 10.99 6.81
N GLU A 24 -9.23 11.94 6.72
CA GLU A 24 -10.01 12.44 7.88
C GLU A 24 -10.99 11.36 8.41
N ALA A 25 -11.50 10.49 7.53
CA ALA A 25 -12.36 9.37 7.93
C ALA A 25 -11.65 8.38 8.88
N ARG A 26 -10.32 8.26 8.84
CA ARG A 26 -9.57 7.34 9.73
C ARG A 26 -9.49 7.79 11.18
N LYS A 27 -9.80 9.04 11.51
CA LYS A 27 -9.77 9.53 12.90
C LYS A 27 -10.90 8.96 13.77
N GLY A 28 -11.81 8.16 13.18
CA GLY A 28 -12.86 7.48 13.93
C GLY A 28 -13.74 6.49 13.16
N ALA A 29 -13.55 6.30 11.85
CA ALA A 29 -14.29 5.29 11.10
C ALA A 29 -13.65 3.91 11.27
N ALA A 30 -14.41 2.97 11.79
CA ALA A 30 -14.06 1.56 11.71
C ALA A 30 -13.90 1.15 10.23
N PRO A 31 -13.01 0.19 9.92
CA PRO A 31 -12.90 -0.34 8.57
C PRO A 31 -14.27 -0.79 8.07
N VAL A 32 -14.69 -0.28 6.92
CA VAL A 32 -16.01 -0.54 6.32
C VAL A 32 -16.03 -1.85 5.52
N GLY A 33 -14.85 -2.36 5.16
CA GLY A 33 -14.67 -3.59 4.37
C GLY A 33 -14.99 -4.88 5.11
N GLY A 34 -14.82 -4.98 6.43
CA GLY A 34 -15.14 -6.18 7.23
C GLY A 34 -14.28 -7.42 6.90
N PRO A 35 -14.08 -8.33 7.87
CA PRO A 35 -12.75 -8.82 8.24
C PRO A 35 -11.98 -9.38 7.04
N ALA A 36 -11.17 -8.52 6.44
CA ALA A 36 -10.14 -8.96 5.51
C ALA A 36 -8.94 -9.49 6.31
N THR A 37 -8.39 -10.61 5.85
CA THR A 37 -7.09 -11.08 6.33
C THR A 37 -6.18 -11.27 5.13
N ALA A 38 -4.90 -11.03 5.33
CA ALA A 38 -3.90 -11.19 4.29
C ALA A 38 -2.64 -11.84 4.83
N LYS A 39 -2.06 -12.75 4.05
CA LYS A 39 -0.70 -13.23 4.29
C LYS A 39 0.26 -12.29 3.57
N VAL A 40 1.10 -11.61 4.33
CA VAL A 40 2.15 -10.72 3.81
C VAL A 40 3.47 -11.46 3.82
N THR A 41 4.30 -11.21 2.82
CA THR A 41 5.69 -11.65 2.76
C THR A 41 6.59 -10.48 2.44
N ILE A 42 7.60 -10.27 3.28
CA ILE A 42 8.64 -9.25 3.13
C ILE A 42 9.92 -9.93 2.65
N TYR A 43 10.56 -9.34 1.65
CA TYR A 43 11.85 -9.75 1.12
C TYR A 43 12.86 -8.63 1.40
N SER A 44 13.81 -8.89 2.30
CA SER A 44 14.69 -7.84 2.84
C SER A 44 15.76 -7.34 1.85
N SER A 45 16.13 -8.16 0.86
CA SER A 45 17.22 -7.89 -0.08
C SER A 45 16.81 -8.01 -1.54
N TYR A 46 15.50 -8.04 -1.83
CA TYR A 46 14.98 -8.17 -3.18
C TYR A 46 14.28 -6.90 -3.63
N THR A 47 14.55 -6.49 -4.86
CA THR A 47 13.82 -5.42 -5.54
C THR A 47 13.01 -6.05 -6.67
N CYS A 48 11.72 -5.74 -6.72
CA CYS A 48 10.82 -6.16 -7.77
C CYS A 48 11.33 -5.68 -9.13
N ALA A 49 11.49 -6.60 -10.08
CA ALA A 49 11.87 -6.27 -11.46
C ALA A 49 10.76 -5.49 -12.19
N ALA A 50 9.51 -5.80 -11.90
CA ALA A 50 8.34 -5.07 -12.39
C ALA A 50 7.26 -5.00 -11.29
N PRO A 51 6.44 -3.94 -11.26
CA PRO A 51 5.30 -3.87 -10.36
C PRO A 51 4.30 -4.99 -10.64
N GLY A 52 3.80 -5.64 -9.59
CA GLY A 52 2.71 -6.63 -9.72
C GLY A 52 3.10 -8.01 -10.25
N THR A 53 4.36 -8.24 -10.63
CA THR A 53 4.88 -9.59 -10.91
C THR A 53 5.25 -10.29 -9.61
N ALA A 54 4.90 -11.55 -9.42
CA ALA A 54 5.30 -12.28 -8.22
C ALA A 54 6.84 -12.36 -8.09
N PRO A 55 7.41 -12.29 -6.87
CA PRO A 55 8.82 -12.57 -6.62
C PRO A 55 9.17 -14.01 -7.05
N PRO A 56 10.43 -14.25 -7.45
CA PRO A 56 10.86 -15.59 -7.84
C PRO A 56 10.80 -16.57 -6.66
N THR A 57 10.38 -17.81 -6.96
CA THR A 57 10.18 -18.89 -5.98
C THR A 57 11.37 -19.84 -5.86
N ASP A 58 12.39 -19.65 -6.70
CA ASP A 58 13.61 -20.45 -6.76
C ASP A 58 14.67 -20.07 -5.69
N GLY A 59 14.31 -19.15 -4.78
CA GLY A 59 15.19 -18.67 -3.72
C GLY A 59 16.06 -17.46 -4.10
N SER A 60 16.04 -17.00 -5.36
CA SER A 60 16.80 -15.83 -5.80
C SER A 60 16.33 -14.51 -5.17
N ALA A 61 15.12 -14.47 -4.59
CA ALA A 61 14.63 -13.34 -3.80
C ALA A 61 15.26 -13.21 -2.39
N GLY A 62 16.12 -14.16 -1.99
CA GLY A 62 16.81 -14.12 -0.70
C GLY A 62 15.88 -14.43 0.48
N THR A 63 16.17 -13.82 1.64
CA THR A 63 15.43 -14.09 2.88
C THR A 63 14.03 -13.47 2.85
N ALA A 64 13.02 -14.32 3.02
CA ALA A 64 11.63 -13.93 3.10
C ALA A 64 11.06 -14.15 4.51
N THR A 65 10.31 -13.18 5.02
CA THR A 65 9.56 -13.30 6.29
C THR A 65 8.08 -13.16 6.00
N SER A 66 7.29 -14.17 6.39
CA SER A 66 5.83 -14.13 6.23
C SER A 66 5.12 -13.95 7.56
N PHE A 67 4.03 -13.19 7.56
CA PHE A 67 3.14 -13.01 8.69
C PHE A 67 1.72 -12.75 8.20
N THR A 68 0.74 -12.95 9.08
CA THR A 68 -0.66 -12.68 8.78
C THR A 68 -1.06 -11.37 9.42
N ILE A 69 -1.83 -10.57 8.67
CA ILE A 69 -2.47 -9.36 9.18
C ILE A 69 -3.99 -9.47 9.04
N SER A 70 -4.69 -8.72 9.88
CA SER A 70 -6.15 -8.66 9.90
C SER A 70 -6.60 -7.21 9.92
N GLU A 71 -7.71 -6.93 9.26
CA GLU A 71 -8.27 -5.59 9.19
C GLU A 71 -8.62 -5.05 10.58
N GLY A 72 -8.33 -3.77 10.83
CA GLY A 72 -8.49 -3.15 12.14
C GLY A 72 -7.44 -3.58 13.19
N THR A 73 -6.47 -4.40 12.82
CA THR A 73 -5.36 -4.82 13.70
C THR A 73 -4.03 -4.28 13.18
N CYS A 74 -3.28 -3.60 14.06
CA CYS A 74 -1.90 -3.24 13.77
C CYS A 74 -0.97 -4.42 14.03
N THR A 75 -0.23 -4.84 13.01
CA THR A 75 0.73 -5.95 13.12
C THR A 75 2.15 -5.41 13.06
N ILE A 76 2.96 -5.73 14.09
CA ILE A 76 4.38 -5.37 14.15
C ILE A 76 5.18 -6.68 13.98
N PRO A 77 5.64 -7.01 12.77
CA PRO A 77 6.43 -8.21 12.55
C PRO A 77 7.79 -8.09 13.24
N THR A 78 8.40 -9.24 13.56
CA THR A 78 9.76 -9.30 14.13
C THR A 78 10.83 -8.78 13.18
N ALA A 79 10.57 -8.83 11.87
CA ALA A 79 11.37 -8.22 10.82
C ALA A 79 10.51 -7.27 9.98
N GLY A 80 10.93 -6.00 9.91
CA GLY A 80 10.28 -4.97 9.09
C GLY A 80 10.71 -5.01 7.62
N LEU A 81 10.01 -4.24 6.78
CA LEU A 81 10.39 -4.04 5.38
C LEU A 81 11.48 -2.98 5.33
N MET A 82 12.69 -3.42 5.05
CA MET A 82 13.84 -2.52 4.92
C MET A 82 13.77 -1.72 3.63
N PHE A 83 14.42 -0.56 3.63
CA PHE A 83 14.67 0.17 2.39
C PHE A 83 15.37 -0.73 1.37
N GLY A 84 14.90 -0.70 0.11
CA GLY A 84 15.41 -1.55 -0.97
C GLY A 84 14.81 -2.96 -1.02
N GLY A 85 13.97 -3.31 -0.04
CA GLY A 85 13.22 -4.56 -0.01
C GLY A 85 11.92 -4.52 -0.82
N ALA A 86 11.31 -5.69 -0.92
CA ALA A 86 10.05 -5.90 -1.60
C ALA A 86 9.01 -6.54 -0.68
N ILE A 87 7.74 -6.33 -1.03
CA ILE A 87 6.59 -6.91 -0.35
C ILE A 87 5.69 -7.61 -1.37
N SER A 88 5.20 -8.77 -1.00
CA SER A 88 4.06 -9.43 -1.64
C SER A 88 3.00 -9.74 -0.60
N ALA A 89 1.76 -9.88 -1.04
CA ALA A 89 0.68 -10.28 -0.15
C ALA A 89 -0.41 -11.03 -0.89
N THR A 90 -1.16 -11.86 -0.18
CA THR A 90 -2.33 -12.56 -0.71
C THR A 90 -3.50 -12.40 0.26
N LEU A 91 -4.67 -12.00 -0.25
CA LEU A 91 -5.89 -11.98 0.53
C LEU A 91 -6.27 -13.42 0.89
N SER A 92 -6.38 -13.69 2.18
CA SER A 92 -6.81 -14.99 2.71
C SER A 92 -8.32 -15.05 2.90
N THR A 93 -8.99 -13.91 3.01
CA THR A 93 -10.45 -13.82 3.18
C THR A 93 -11.01 -12.75 2.25
N THR A 94 -12.10 -13.07 1.56
CA THR A 94 -12.86 -12.09 0.78
C THR A 94 -13.51 -11.08 1.75
N PRO A 95 -13.29 -9.78 1.59
CA PRO A 95 -13.96 -8.73 2.36
C PRO A 95 -15.47 -8.75 2.15
N LYS A 96 -16.20 -7.99 2.96
CA LYS A 96 -17.65 -7.84 2.86
C LYS A 96 -18.08 -7.27 1.50
N THR A 97 -19.27 -7.66 1.07
CA THR A 97 -19.95 -7.10 -0.11
C THR A 97 -20.02 -5.58 -0.05
N GLY A 98 -19.66 -4.92 -1.14
CA GLY A 98 -19.60 -3.46 -1.26
C GLY A 98 -18.19 -2.88 -1.17
N THR A 99 -17.20 -3.69 -0.78
CA THR A 99 -15.77 -3.32 -0.87
C THR A 99 -15.40 -3.02 -2.33
N VAL A 100 -14.78 -1.88 -2.57
CA VAL A 100 -14.27 -1.41 -3.86
C VAL A 100 -12.77 -1.69 -4.04
N GLY A 101 -12.01 -1.86 -2.96
CA GLY A 101 -10.59 -2.20 -3.06
C GLY A 101 -9.93 -2.52 -1.72
N CYS A 102 -8.79 -3.22 -1.78
CA CYS A 102 -7.98 -3.54 -0.60
C CYS A 102 -6.53 -3.11 -0.80
N TYR A 103 -5.88 -2.78 0.31
CA TYR A 103 -4.49 -2.34 0.35
C TYR A 103 -3.78 -2.97 1.54
N ILE A 104 -2.51 -3.34 1.35
CA ILE A 104 -1.57 -3.47 2.46
C ILE A 104 -1.04 -2.09 2.77
N LEU A 105 -1.10 -1.68 4.03
CA LEU A 105 -0.60 -0.41 4.49
C LEU A 105 0.62 -0.64 5.36
N GLY A 106 1.75 -0.07 4.95
CA GLY A 106 2.96 -0.01 5.74
C GLY A 106 3.02 1.32 6.49
N HIS A 107 3.52 1.25 7.72
CA HIS A 107 3.82 2.39 8.58
C HIS A 107 5.31 2.45 8.86
N SER A 108 5.92 3.63 8.78
CA SER A 108 7.38 3.77 8.95
C SER A 108 7.87 3.61 10.39
N GLN A 109 6.97 3.65 11.38
CA GLN A 109 7.26 3.42 12.79
C GLN A 109 6.71 2.09 13.29
N GLN A 110 7.08 1.71 14.51
CA GLN A 110 6.50 0.58 15.23
C GLN A 110 5.13 0.96 15.81
N GLY A 111 4.15 1.08 14.92
CA GLY A 111 2.75 1.38 15.25
C GLY A 111 1.98 1.86 14.03
N CYS A 112 0.66 1.66 14.03
CA CYS A 112 -0.22 2.03 12.91
C CYS A 112 -0.95 3.37 13.12
N GLY A 113 -0.54 4.14 14.13
CA GLY A 113 -1.10 5.46 14.40
C GLY A 113 -0.61 6.49 13.39
N ILE A 114 -1.52 7.23 12.78
CA ILE A 114 -1.17 8.34 11.88
C ILE A 114 -0.65 9.50 12.73
N THR A 115 0.66 9.76 12.66
CA THR A 115 1.34 10.87 13.32
C THR A 115 2.21 11.60 12.32
N LEU A 116 2.65 12.81 12.63
CA LEU A 116 3.52 13.62 11.75
C LEU A 116 4.84 12.92 11.39
N THR A 117 5.26 11.93 12.18
CA THR A 117 6.52 11.19 12.01
C THR A 117 6.32 9.77 11.50
N ASN A 118 5.06 9.31 11.34
CA ASN A 118 4.73 7.98 10.87
C ASN A 118 4.20 8.05 9.45
N ASN A 119 5.08 7.84 8.48
CA ASN A 119 4.73 7.82 7.08
C ASN A 119 3.88 6.58 6.79
N LEU A 120 2.90 6.75 5.90
CA LEU A 120 2.00 5.69 5.46
C LEU A 120 2.20 5.43 3.97
N TYR A 121 2.27 4.17 3.57
CA TYR A 121 2.29 3.79 2.15
C TYR A 121 1.42 2.56 1.91
N GLY A 122 0.70 2.56 0.79
CA GLY A 122 -0.24 1.51 0.42
C GLY A 122 0.20 0.74 -0.81
N TRP A 123 0.14 -0.59 -0.75
CA TRP A 123 0.26 -1.47 -1.91
C TRP A 123 -1.13 -2.06 -2.24
N PRO A 124 -1.68 -1.76 -3.43
CA PRO A 124 -3.01 -2.24 -3.80
C PRO A 124 -2.98 -3.72 -4.16
N PHE A 125 -4.02 -4.45 -3.75
CA PHE A 125 -4.30 -5.77 -4.30
C PHE A 125 -4.86 -5.64 -5.72
N ASN A 126 -4.64 -6.66 -6.55
CA ASN A 126 -5.23 -6.76 -7.90
C ASN A 126 -6.73 -7.13 -7.90
N GLY A 127 -7.43 -6.87 -6.79
CA GLY A 127 -8.87 -7.08 -6.60
C GLY A 127 -9.19 -7.43 -5.14
N ILE A 128 -10.41 -7.90 -4.90
CA ILE A 128 -10.97 -8.09 -3.55
C ILE A 128 -11.35 -9.56 -3.22
N ALA A 129 -11.17 -10.51 -4.13
CA ALA A 129 -11.44 -11.91 -3.82
C ALA A 129 -10.30 -12.54 -3.00
N ALA A 130 -10.60 -13.54 -2.17
CA ALA A 130 -9.57 -14.41 -1.62
C ALA A 130 -8.69 -15.00 -2.75
N GLY A 131 -7.38 -15.03 -2.54
CA GLY A 131 -6.38 -15.39 -3.54
C GLY A 131 -5.86 -14.22 -4.38
N ASN A 132 -6.55 -13.07 -4.39
CA ASN A 132 -6.00 -11.87 -5.02
C ASN A 132 -4.77 -11.39 -4.26
N SER A 133 -3.85 -10.77 -4.97
CA SER A 133 -2.51 -10.50 -4.46
C SER A 133 -2.02 -9.09 -4.72
N VAL A 134 -1.15 -8.64 -3.82
CA VAL A 134 -0.10 -7.69 -4.13
C VAL A 134 1.03 -8.54 -4.73
N GLY A 135 1.23 -8.48 -6.05
CA GLY A 135 2.22 -9.31 -6.74
C GLY A 135 3.63 -9.10 -6.20
N CYS A 136 4.25 -7.96 -6.51
CA CYS A 136 5.47 -7.47 -5.87
C CYS A 136 5.44 -5.94 -5.85
N GLY A 137 5.63 -5.37 -4.67
CA GLY A 137 5.76 -3.94 -4.45
C GLY A 137 7.12 -3.60 -3.86
N ASN A 138 7.81 -2.62 -4.44
CA ASN A 138 9.03 -2.08 -3.85
C ASN A 138 8.68 -1.15 -2.68
N ALA A 139 9.51 -1.18 -1.63
CA ALA A 139 9.47 -0.16 -0.59
C ALA A 139 9.85 1.20 -1.18
N PRO A 140 9.14 2.29 -0.84
CA PRO A 140 9.57 3.65 -1.17
C PRO A 140 11.00 3.94 -0.69
N ALA A 141 11.74 4.71 -1.49
CA ALA A 141 13.15 4.95 -1.21
C ALA A 141 13.37 5.76 0.08
N GLY A 142 14.46 5.45 0.79
CA GLY A 142 14.88 6.18 1.99
C GLY A 142 14.02 5.95 3.24
N THR A 143 13.13 4.95 3.26
CA THR A 143 12.26 4.65 4.41
C THR A 143 12.17 3.14 4.64
N SER A 144 12.23 2.73 5.92
CA SER A 144 11.88 1.37 6.37
C SER A 144 10.47 1.37 6.98
N TRP A 145 9.80 0.21 6.94
CA TRP A 145 8.42 0.05 7.40
C TRP A 145 8.35 -1.00 8.51
N GLY A 146 7.87 -0.58 9.67
CA GLY A 146 7.92 -1.35 10.92
C GLY A 146 6.59 -1.91 11.39
N ALA A 147 5.48 -1.43 10.84
CA ALA A 147 4.15 -1.94 11.17
C ALA A 147 3.27 -2.01 9.92
N PHE A 148 2.33 -2.97 9.93
CA PHE A 148 1.50 -3.29 8.79
C PHE A 148 0.05 -3.53 9.21
N GLU A 149 -0.87 -3.10 8.37
CA GLU A 149 -2.30 -3.38 8.48
C GLU A 149 -2.88 -3.63 7.07
N VAL A 150 -4.02 -4.32 7.01
CA VAL A 150 -4.82 -4.42 5.78
C VAL A 150 -6.00 -3.48 5.92
N LEU A 151 -6.28 -2.74 4.86
CA LEU A 151 -7.48 -1.91 4.76
C LEU A 151 -8.25 -2.30 3.51
N CYS A 152 -9.53 -2.56 3.69
CA CYS A 152 -10.49 -2.70 2.59
C CYS A 152 -11.56 -1.61 2.71
N VAL A 153 -11.81 -0.92 1.59
CA VAL A 153 -12.77 0.17 1.44
C VAL A 153 -13.78 -0.17 0.40
#